data_AF-A0AA87ANR7-F1
#
_entry.id   AF-A0AA87ANR7-F1
#
_cell.length_a   1.000
_cell.length_b   1.000
_cell.length_c   1.000
_cell.angle_alpha   90.00
_cell.angle_beta   90.00
_cell.angle_gamma   90.00
#
_symmetry.space_group_name_H-M   'P 1'
#
loop_
_entity.id
_entity.type
_entity.pdbx_description
1 polymer ?
#
loop_
_entity_poly.entity_id
_entity_poly.type
_entity_poly.pdbx_seq_one_letter_code
_entity_poly.pdbx_strand_id
1 'polypeptide(L)'
;MKKILKLITPLLATLFLLTACSSEKTKVYTTTFGNGQENETTIIYKGDVVNKIITISNIKELGADSNFAFESIKKSIDEQNKDIKGLTYNVEKKDDKVVITWDLDFSKIDFDKDKDRLHLKGSSLGEERKLSYVEENIKKAGGVEKK
;
A
#
# COMPACT_ATOMS: atom_id res chain seq x y z
N MET A 1 58.17 -8.76 38.21
CA MET A 1 57.99 -8.39 36.79
C MET A 1 56.94 -9.35 36.21
N LYS A 2 55.79 -9.00 35.65
CA LYS A 2 55.37 -7.85 34.85
C LYS A 2 53.86 -7.56 35.07
N LYS A 3 53.54 -6.29 35.38
CA LYS A 3 52.49 -5.41 34.80
C LYS A 3 51.05 -5.98 34.73
N ILE A 4 50.19 -5.71 35.71
CA ILE A 4 49.17 -4.63 35.68
C ILE A 4 49.01 -3.92 34.34
N LEU A 5 47.89 -4.18 33.65
CA LEU A 5 47.27 -3.19 32.77
C LEU A 5 45.76 -3.24 33.02
N LYS A 6 45.29 -2.25 33.77
CA LYS A 6 43.88 -1.84 33.83
C LYS A 6 43.51 -1.29 32.46
N LEU A 7 42.39 -1.72 31.87
CA LEU A 7 41.71 -0.93 30.86
C LEU A 7 40.19 -1.08 30.99
N ILE A 8 39.67 -0.17 31.79
CA ILE A 8 38.36 0.48 31.81
C ILE A 8 37.44 0.08 30.64
N THR A 9 36.32 -0.55 31.00
CA THR A 9 35.10 -0.66 30.19
C THR A 9 34.59 0.74 29.82
N PRO A 10 34.48 1.10 28.53
CA PRO A 10 33.60 2.19 28.14
C PRO A 10 32.20 1.62 27.93
N LEU A 11 31.38 1.82 28.95
CA LEU A 11 29.95 2.12 28.84
C LEU A 11 29.81 3.29 27.85
N LEU A 12 29.71 3.00 26.56
CA LEU A 12 29.35 4.00 25.55
C LEU A 12 28.00 3.61 24.97
N ALA A 13 26.96 4.02 25.71
CA ALA A 13 25.64 4.30 25.19
C ALA A 13 25.78 5.34 24.07
N THR A 14 26.16 4.89 22.88
CA THR A 14 25.81 5.60 21.66
C THR A 14 24.35 5.29 21.43
N LEU A 15 23.52 6.11 22.10
CA LEU A 15 22.20 6.43 21.60
C LEU A 15 22.44 7.00 20.21
N PHE A 16 22.53 6.10 19.22
CA PHE A 16 22.35 6.41 17.83
C PHE A 16 20.91 6.89 17.74
N LEU A 17 20.70 8.16 18.06
CA LEU A 17 19.67 8.96 17.43
C LEU A 17 20.08 9.04 15.96
N LEU A 18 19.90 7.91 15.25
CA LEU A 18 19.64 7.90 13.82
C LEU A 18 18.36 8.71 13.69
N THR A 19 18.51 10.03 13.67
CA THR A 19 17.56 10.92 13.02
C THR A 19 17.63 10.50 11.56
N ALA A 20 16.91 9.43 11.25
CA ALA A 20 16.73 8.97 9.90
C ALA A 20 16.10 10.15 9.16
N CYS A 21 16.91 10.89 8.42
CA CYS A 21 16.48 11.44 7.16
C CYS A 21 16.13 10.23 6.28
N SER A 22 15.03 9.55 6.61
CA SER A 22 14.51 8.45 5.83
C SER A 22 14.06 9.08 4.53
N SER A 23 14.85 8.86 3.49
CA SER A 23 14.36 9.04 2.14
C SER A 23 13.12 8.18 1.97
N GLU A 24 12.22 8.62 1.11
CA GLU A 24 11.09 7.81 0.71
C GLU A 24 11.59 6.50 0.08
N LYS A 25 10.92 5.40 0.42
CA LYS A 25 11.23 4.04 -0.03
C LYS A 25 9.99 3.42 -0.64
N THR A 26 10.20 2.40 -1.46
CA THR A 26 9.12 1.68 -2.14
C THR A 26 9.25 0.18 -1.94
N LYS A 27 8.11 -0.51 -1.81
CA LYS A 27 8.03 -1.96 -1.99
C LYS A 27 6.89 -2.28 -2.95
N VAL A 28 7.04 -3.37 -3.71
CA VAL A 28 6.04 -3.79 -4.69
C VAL A 28 5.59 -5.20 -4.35
N TYR A 29 4.28 -5.42 -4.38
CA TYR A 29 3.65 -6.71 -4.12
C TYR A 29 2.80 -7.14 -5.30
N THR A 30 2.74 -8.43 -5.56
CA THR A 30 1.78 -9.03 -6.49
C THR A 30 0.78 -9.88 -5.74
N THR A 31 -0.50 -9.75 -6.09
CA THR A 31 -1.58 -10.60 -5.56
C THR A 31 -2.40 -11.13 -6.74
N THR A 32 -2.75 -12.41 -6.71
CA THR A 32 -3.62 -13.04 -7.72
C THR A 32 -4.87 -13.56 -7.04
N PHE A 33 -6.03 -13.28 -7.63
CA PHE A 33 -7.33 -13.74 -7.15
C PHE A 33 -7.88 -14.81 -8.11
N GLY A 34 -8.73 -15.69 -7.58
CA GLY A 34 -9.26 -16.84 -8.32
C GLY A 34 -10.18 -16.53 -9.51
N ASN A 35 -10.50 -15.25 -9.74
CA ASN A 35 -11.31 -14.73 -10.84
C ASN A 35 -10.45 -14.12 -11.98
N GLY A 36 -9.20 -14.57 -12.12
CA GLY A 36 -8.27 -14.05 -13.14
C GLY A 36 -7.85 -12.59 -12.92
N GLN A 37 -8.06 -12.03 -11.73
CA GLN A 37 -7.58 -10.70 -11.37
C GLN A 37 -6.16 -10.77 -10.81
N GLU A 38 -5.29 -9.91 -11.34
CA GLU A 38 -3.91 -9.74 -10.90
C GLU A 38 -3.68 -8.29 -10.47
N ASN A 39 -3.21 -8.10 -9.24
CA ASN A 39 -2.89 -6.79 -8.69
C ASN A 39 -1.37 -6.64 -8.53
N GLU A 40 -0.86 -5.49 -8.92
CA GLU A 40 0.45 -4.98 -8.50
C GLU A 40 0.25 -3.80 -7.57
N THR A 41 0.70 -3.92 -6.32
CA THR A 41 0.57 -2.89 -5.29
C THR A 41 1.93 -2.34 -4.92
N THR A 42 2.16 -1.07 -5.21
CA THR A 42 3.34 -0.31 -4.78
C THR A 42 3.02 0.47 -3.52
N ILE A 43 3.74 0.20 -2.44
CA ILE A 43 3.68 0.99 -1.20
C ILE A 43 4.85 1.97 -1.16
N ILE A 44 4.57 3.22 -0.85
CA ILE A 44 5.54 4.31 -0.79
C ILE A 44 5.54 4.84 0.65
N TYR A 45 6.69 4.74 1.32
CA TYR A 45 6.79 4.90 2.77
C TYR A 45 8.06 5.63 3.21
N LYS A 46 7.97 6.28 4.37
CA LYS A 46 9.08 6.98 5.02
C LYS A 46 9.14 6.57 6.49
N GLY A 47 10.26 5.97 6.91
CA GLY A 47 10.35 5.37 8.24
C GLY A 47 9.41 4.18 8.37
N ASP A 48 8.48 4.23 9.32
CA ASP A 48 7.43 3.22 9.52
C ASP A 48 6.05 3.67 9.02
N VAL A 49 5.96 4.83 8.34
CA VAL A 49 4.71 5.40 7.86
C VAL A 49 4.60 5.26 6.34
N VAL A 50 3.53 4.62 5.89
CA VAL A 50 3.10 4.59 4.49
C VAL A 50 2.36 5.88 4.17
N ASN A 51 2.85 6.60 3.16
CA ASN A 51 2.23 7.85 2.70
C ASN A 51 1.28 7.58 1.54
N LYS A 52 1.63 6.64 0.68
CA LYS A 52 0.91 6.42 -0.58
C LYS A 52 0.90 4.95 -0.95
N ILE A 53 -0.22 4.48 -1.47
CA ILE A 53 -0.38 3.15 -2.06
C ILE A 53 -0.91 3.31 -3.47
N ILE A 54 -0.26 2.67 -4.43
CA ILE A 54 -0.70 2.61 -5.82
C ILE A 54 -0.98 1.14 -6.14
N THR A 55 -2.21 0.83 -6.55
CA THR A 55 -2.58 -0.51 -7.01
C THR A 55 -2.99 -0.46 -8.46
N ILE A 56 -2.37 -1.33 -9.28
CA ILE A 56 -2.77 -1.58 -10.66
C ILE A 56 -3.40 -2.96 -10.71
N SER A 57 -4.69 -3.03 -10.99
CA SER A 57 -5.44 -4.28 -11.15
C SER A 57 -5.67 -4.57 -12.62
N ASN A 58 -5.35 -5.79 -13.05
CA ASN A 58 -5.69 -6.32 -14.36
C ASN A 58 -6.76 -7.40 -14.18
N ILE A 59 -7.93 -7.20 -14.78
CA ILE A 59 -9.04 -8.16 -14.76
C ILE A 59 -9.18 -8.73 -16.17
N LYS A 60 -8.88 -10.03 -16.32
CA LYS A 60 -8.89 -10.71 -17.63
C LYS A 60 -10.19 -11.49 -17.89
N GLU A 61 -10.83 -12.01 -16.85
CA GLU A 61 -12.06 -12.81 -16.97
C GLU A 61 -13.30 -11.91 -16.94
N LEU A 62 -13.58 -11.26 -18.08
CA LEU A 62 -14.70 -10.31 -18.21
C LEU A 62 -16.04 -10.96 -18.59
N GLY A 63 -16.07 -12.27 -18.76
CA GLY A 63 -17.26 -13.01 -19.22
C GLY A 63 -17.55 -12.80 -20.71
N ALA A 64 -18.79 -13.12 -21.12
CA ALA A 64 -19.19 -13.14 -22.53
C ALA A 64 -19.35 -11.73 -23.14
N ASP A 65 -19.72 -10.73 -22.33
CA ASP A 65 -19.86 -9.34 -22.77
C ASP A 65 -18.86 -8.44 -22.04
N SER A 66 -17.67 -8.30 -22.64
CA SER A 66 -16.59 -7.50 -22.09
C SER A 66 -16.86 -6.00 -22.10
N ASN A 67 -17.81 -5.50 -22.91
CA ASN A 67 -18.19 -4.08 -22.91
C ASN A 67 -19.11 -3.79 -21.73
N PHE A 68 -20.12 -4.64 -21.51
CA PHE A 68 -20.99 -4.53 -20.35
C PHE A 68 -20.20 -4.63 -19.04
N ALA A 69 -19.28 -5.60 -18.94
CA ALA A 69 -18.42 -5.77 -17.77
C ALA A 69 -17.58 -4.51 -17.49
N PHE A 70 -16.96 -3.92 -18.52
CA PHE A 70 -16.19 -2.69 -18.38
C PHE A 70 -17.04 -1.53 -17.87
N GLU A 71 -18.18 -1.25 -18.49
CA GLU A 71 -19.06 -0.14 -18.08
C GLU A 71 -19.59 -0.35 -16.66
N SER A 72 -19.92 -1.59 -16.28
CA SER A 72 -20.35 -1.91 -14.92
C SER A 72 -19.25 -1.69 -13.88
N ILE A 73 -18.01 -2.12 -14.16
CA ILE A 73 -16.86 -1.91 -13.28
C ILE A 73 -16.58 -0.42 -13.12
N LYS A 74 -16.51 0.31 -14.24
CA LYS A 74 -16.25 1.75 -14.24
C LYS A 74 -17.30 2.49 -13.42
N LYS A 75 -18.58 2.26 -13.68
CA LYS A 75 -19.68 2.87 -12.94
C LYS A 75 -19.60 2.58 -11.43
N SER A 76 -19.34 1.33 -11.05
CA SER A 76 -19.23 0.94 -9.64
C SER A 76 -18.07 1.65 -8.93
N ILE A 77 -16.91 1.77 -9.60
CA ILE A 77 -15.75 2.48 -9.05
C ILE A 77 -16.06 3.96 -8.92
N ASP A 78 -16.66 4.58 -9.95
CA ASP A 78 -17.01 6.00 -9.94
C ASP A 78 -17.97 6.33 -8.79
N GLU A 79 -19.05 5.56 -8.65
CA GLU A 79 -20.08 5.77 -7.62
C GLU A 79 -19.53 5.61 -6.21
N GLN A 80 -18.68 4.60 -5.96
CA GLN A 80 -18.14 4.31 -4.63
C GLN A 80 -17.07 5.30 -4.21
N ASN A 81 -16.32 5.89 -5.16
CA ASN A 81 -15.06 6.59 -4.87
C ASN A 81 -15.05 8.07 -5.26
N LYS A 82 -16.11 8.58 -5.87
CA LYS A 82 -16.24 10.03 -6.14
C LYS A 82 -15.96 10.87 -4.89
N ASP A 83 -15.31 12.01 -5.08
CA ASP A 83 -15.09 13.04 -4.07
C ASP A 83 -14.29 12.61 -2.83
N ILE A 84 -13.62 11.44 -2.85
CA ILE A 84 -12.65 11.05 -1.81
C ILE A 84 -11.37 11.85 -2.03
N LYS A 85 -11.03 12.71 -1.07
CA LYS A 85 -9.76 13.45 -1.13
C LYS A 85 -8.60 12.49 -0.95
N GLY A 86 -7.55 12.69 -1.74
CA GLY A 86 -6.38 11.81 -1.71
C GLY A 86 -6.55 10.51 -2.48
N LEU A 87 -7.71 10.24 -3.09
CA LEU A 87 -7.88 9.12 -4.01
C LEU A 87 -7.99 9.63 -5.45
N THR A 88 -7.15 9.10 -6.32
CA THR A 88 -7.33 9.18 -7.77
C THR A 88 -7.46 7.77 -8.32
N TYR A 89 -8.39 7.56 -9.24
CA TYR A 89 -8.53 6.28 -9.92
C TYR A 89 -8.77 6.48 -11.41
N ASN A 90 -8.44 5.45 -12.19
CA ASN A 90 -8.68 5.40 -13.62
C ASN A 90 -9.05 3.98 -14.00
N VAL A 91 -10.02 3.84 -14.91
CA VAL A 91 -10.51 2.54 -15.39
C VAL A 91 -10.43 2.54 -16.90
N GLU A 92 -9.57 1.70 -17.44
CA GLU A 92 -9.31 1.61 -18.88
C GLU A 92 -9.63 0.20 -19.37
N LYS A 93 -10.23 0.11 -20.56
CA LYS A 93 -10.28 -1.14 -21.31
C LYS A 93 -9.05 -1.22 -22.22
N LYS A 94 -8.26 -2.28 -22.07
CA LYS A 94 -7.10 -2.56 -22.94
C LYS A 94 -7.24 -3.98 -23.44
N ASP A 95 -7.43 -4.16 -24.74
CA ASP A 95 -7.66 -5.47 -25.34
C ASP A 95 -8.81 -6.21 -24.63
N ASP A 96 -8.57 -7.46 -24.21
CA ASP A 96 -9.51 -8.32 -23.48
C ASP A 96 -9.43 -8.17 -21.95
N LYS A 97 -8.84 -7.08 -21.45
CA LYS A 97 -8.76 -6.81 -20.00
C LYS A 97 -9.25 -5.42 -19.61
N VAL A 98 -9.70 -5.32 -18.38
CA VAL A 98 -9.90 -4.04 -17.69
C VAL A 98 -8.70 -3.78 -16.79
N VAL A 99 -8.14 -2.59 -16.92
CA VAL A 99 -7.04 -2.09 -16.09
C VAL A 99 -7.58 -0.99 -15.18
N ILE A 100 -7.50 -1.22 -13.88
CA ILE A 100 -7.86 -0.22 -12.87
C ILE A 100 -6.56 0.27 -12.24
N THR A 101 -6.35 1.58 -12.24
CA THR A 101 -5.31 2.21 -11.44
C THR A 101 -5.98 2.89 -10.26
N TRP A 102 -5.50 2.59 -9.06
CA TRP A 102 -5.96 3.17 -7.80
C TRP A 102 -4.77 3.81 -7.10
N ASP A 103 -4.83 5.11 -6.85
CA ASP A 103 -3.77 5.89 -6.26
C ASP A 103 -4.31 6.56 -4.99
N LEU A 104 -3.91 6.03 -3.83
CA LEU A 104 -4.36 6.47 -2.52
C LEU A 104 -3.22 7.17 -1.76
N ASP A 105 -3.39 8.46 -1.52
CA ASP A 105 -2.49 9.33 -0.75
C ASP A 105 -3.06 9.59 0.64
N PHE A 106 -2.56 8.83 1.62
CA PHE A 106 -2.98 8.92 3.01
C PHE A 106 -2.70 10.26 3.68
N SER A 107 -1.91 11.15 3.08
CA SER A 107 -1.71 12.50 3.60
C SER A 107 -2.89 13.44 3.35
N LYS A 108 -3.81 13.07 2.46
CA LYS A 108 -4.93 13.90 2.01
C LYS A 108 -6.31 13.36 2.38
N ILE A 109 -6.39 12.11 2.85
CA ILE A 109 -7.66 11.44 3.20
C ILE A 109 -8.24 12.03 4.48
N ASP A 110 -9.57 12.14 4.52
CA ASP A 110 -10.32 12.31 5.75
C ASP A 110 -10.70 10.93 6.30
N PHE A 111 -9.90 10.43 7.26
CA PHE A 111 -10.00 9.03 7.71
C PHE A 111 -11.37 8.70 8.28
N ASP A 112 -11.92 9.54 9.15
CA ASP A 112 -13.20 9.25 9.80
C ASP A 112 -14.35 9.25 8.80
N LYS A 113 -14.28 10.10 7.78
CA LYS A 113 -15.29 10.19 6.73
C LYS A 113 -15.18 9.06 5.70
N ASP A 114 -13.96 8.70 5.29
CA ASP A 114 -13.75 7.88 4.10
C ASP A 114 -13.37 6.41 4.41
N LYS A 115 -13.04 6.06 5.66
CA LYS A 115 -12.56 4.71 6.03
C LYS A 115 -13.48 3.57 5.57
N ASP A 116 -14.80 3.72 5.68
CA ASP A 116 -15.73 2.65 5.33
C ASP A 116 -15.80 2.43 3.82
N ARG A 117 -15.76 3.53 3.05
CA ARG A 117 -15.75 3.54 1.58
C ARG A 117 -14.45 3.00 1.01
N LEU A 118 -13.33 3.33 1.64
CA LEU A 118 -12.00 2.82 1.31
C LEU A 118 -11.71 1.43 1.90
N HIS A 119 -12.67 0.87 2.65
CA HIS A 119 -12.54 -0.41 3.35
C HIS A 119 -11.34 -0.51 4.30
N LEU A 120 -10.89 0.62 4.86
CA LEU A 120 -9.84 0.68 5.87
C LEU A 120 -10.35 0.07 7.18
N LYS A 121 -9.52 -0.72 7.88
CA LYS A 121 -9.92 -1.53 9.04
C LYS A 121 -9.18 -1.20 10.32
N GLY A 122 -8.15 -0.37 10.25
CA GLY A 122 -7.41 0.15 11.39
C GLY A 122 -8.32 0.98 12.29
N SER A 123 -7.99 1.00 13.57
CA SER A 123 -8.68 1.82 14.57
C SER A 123 -8.40 3.32 14.40
N SER A 124 -7.34 3.67 13.67
CA SER A 124 -6.94 5.05 13.38
C SER A 124 -6.15 5.13 12.08
N LEU A 125 -6.03 6.34 11.50
CA LEU A 125 -5.16 6.60 10.36
C LEU A 125 -3.69 6.24 10.64
N GLY A 126 -3.23 6.41 11.88
CA GLY A 126 -1.87 6.07 12.29
C GLY A 126 -1.60 4.56 12.22
N GLU A 127 -2.56 3.75 12.67
CA GLU A 127 -2.47 2.29 12.56
C GLU A 127 -2.56 1.83 11.10
N GLU A 128 -3.53 2.36 10.34
CA GLU A 128 -3.76 2.00 8.94
C GLU A 128 -2.52 2.26 8.06
N ARG A 129 -1.77 3.31 8.38
CA ARG A 129 -0.56 3.71 7.65
C ARG A 129 0.72 3.07 8.18
N LYS A 130 0.67 2.32 9.28
CA LYS A 130 1.87 1.68 9.81
C LYS A 130 2.36 0.64 8.81
N LEU A 131 3.63 0.72 8.41
CA LEU A 131 4.22 -0.15 7.38
C LEU A 131 3.95 -1.63 7.68
N SER A 132 4.16 -2.05 8.93
CA SER A 132 3.91 -3.44 9.34
C SER A 132 2.44 -3.86 9.16
N TYR A 133 1.49 -2.96 9.43
CA TYR A 133 0.06 -3.21 9.29
C TYR A 133 -0.33 -3.34 7.81
N VAL A 134 0.18 -2.43 6.96
CA VAL A 134 -0.04 -2.49 5.51
C VAL A 134 0.54 -3.78 4.91
N GLU A 135 1.80 -4.11 5.24
CA GLU A 135 2.44 -5.34 4.76
C GLU A 135 1.70 -6.59 5.22
N GLU A 136 1.23 -6.64 6.48
CA GLU A 136 0.47 -7.77 7.01
C GLU A 136 -0.85 -7.96 6.26
N ASN A 137 -1.60 -6.89 6.00
CA ASN A 137 -2.86 -6.97 5.26
C ASN A 137 -2.65 -7.39 3.80
N ILE A 138 -1.61 -6.87 3.13
CA ILE A 138 -1.26 -7.31 1.77
C ILE A 138 -0.93 -8.81 1.77
N LYS A 139 -0.13 -9.29 2.73
CA LYS A 139 0.23 -10.72 2.84
C LYS A 139 -0.97 -11.59 3.17
N LYS A 140 -1.87 -11.15 4.05
CA LYS A 140 -3.15 -11.84 4.37
C LYS A 140 -4.05 -11.97 3.14
N ALA A 141 -4.01 -10.98 2.24
CA ALA A 141 -4.71 -11.04 0.96
C ALA A 141 -4.00 -11.94 -0.09
N GLY A 142 -2.89 -12.60 0.26
CA GLY A 142 -2.11 -13.45 -0.64
C GLY A 142 -0.98 -12.73 -1.38
N GLY A 143 -0.68 -11.49 -1.00
CA GLY A 143 0.35 -10.68 -1.63
C GLY A 143 1.77 -11.18 -1.37
N VAL A 144 2.56 -11.26 -2.44
CA VAL A 144 3.98 -11.66 -2.41
C VAL A 144 4.84 -10.47 -2.83
N GLU A 145 5.86 -10.13 -2.04
CA GLU A 145 6.80 -9.05 -2.35
C GLU A 145 7.63 -9.40 -3.59
N LYS A 146 7.68 -8.51 -4.58
CA LYS A 146 8.63 -8.61 -5.69
C LYS A 146 10.03 -8.35 -5.15
N LYS A 147 10.94 -9.30 -5.38
CA LYS A 147 12.36 -9.18 -5.03
C LYS A 147 13.12 -8.33 -6.05
#